data_AF-A0A918CIG5-F1
#
_entry.id   AF-A0A918CIG5-F1
#
_cell.length_a   1.000
_cell.length_b   1.000
_cell.length_c   1.000
_cell.angle_alpha   90.00
_cell.angle_beta   90.00
_cell.angle_gamma   90.00
#
_symmetry.space_group_name_H-M   'P 1'
#
loop_
_entity.id
_entity.type
_entity.pdbx_description
1 polymer ?
#
loop_
_entity_poly.entity_id
_entity_poly.type
_entity_poly.pdbx_seq_one_letter_code
_entity_poly.pdbx_strand_id
1 'polypeptide(L)'
;MVGRRWTGSVLQAAAQGARRFGEYRTMIDGISDRLLSQRLKELEAAGLIERTVIPTTPVQIRYQLAPDGQALVDALLPLAQWSMRRTGPRGAGRRVPSA
;
A
#
# COMPACT_ATOMS: atom_id res chain seq x y z
N MET A 1 -0.62 5.94 11.99
CA MET A 1 -0.56 4.78 11.07
C MET A 1 -0.99 5.18 9.65
N VAL A 2 -2.23 5.60 9.39
CA VAL A 2 -2.72 5.86 8.01
C VAL A 2 -2.08 7.05 7.27
N GLY A 3 -1.54 8.06 7.98
CA GLY A 3 -0.87 9.22 7.38
C GLY A 3 0.63 9.06 7.08
N ARG A 4 1.24 7.91 7.39
CA ARG A 4 2.68 7.70 7.15
C ARG A 4 2.92 7.30 5.71
N ARG A 5 3.94 7.92 5.08
CA ARG A 5 4.38 7.62 3.71
C ARG A 5 4.45 6.10 3.48
N TRP A 6 3.88 5.64 2.36
CA TRP A 6 3.80 4.24 1.89
C TRP A 6 2.81 3.31 2.59
N THR A 7 2.19 3.70 3.71
CA THR A 7 1.26 2.80 4.42
C THR A 7 0.06 2.42 3.55
N GLY A 8 -0.54 3.41 2.87
CA GLY A 8 -1.62 3.16 1.91
C GLY A 8 -1.18 2.27 0.74
N SER A 9 0.03 2.47 0.21
CA SER A 9 0.56 1.67 -0.90
C SER A 9 0.78 0.21 -0.49
N VAL A 10 1.25 -0.06 0.73
CA VAL A 10 1.42 -1.44 1.23
C VAL A 10 0.08 -2.13 1.43
N LEU A 11 -0.91 -1.45 2.03
CA LEU A 11 -2.27 -2.00 2.17
C LEU A 11 -2.92 -2.25 0.81
N GLN A 12 -2.77 -1.33 -0.13
CA GLN A 12 -3.26 -1.47 -1.50
C GLN A 12 -2.60 -2.64 -2.23
N ALA A 13 -1.27 -2.81 -2.13
CA ALA A 13 -0.57 -3.95 -2.72
C ALA A 13 -1.05 -5.28 -2.11
N ALA A 14 -1.28 -5.32 -0.80
CA ALA A 14 -1.85 -6.50 -0.13
C ALA A 14 -3.27 -6.82 -0.63
N ALA A 15 -4.12 -5.80 -0.80
CA ALA A 15 -5.47 -5.95 -1.35
C ALA A 15 -5.46 -6.44 -2.81
N GLN A 16 -4.48 -6.02 -3.59
CA GLN A 16 -4.24 -6.48 -4.96
C GLN A 16 -3.62 -7.89 -5.03
N GLY A 17 -3.31 -8.50 -3.88
CA GLY A 17 -2.89 -9.89 -3.80
C GLY A 17 -1.39 -10.11 -3.61
N ALA A 18 -0.59 -9.07 -3.33
CA ALA A 18 0.80 -9.28 -2.90
C ALA A 18 0.84 -10.14 -1.64
N ARG A 19 1.62 -11.23 -1.68
CA ARG A 19 1.81 -12.17 -0.58
C ARG A 19 3.27 -12.26 -0.13
N ARG A 20 4.23 -12.06 -1.02
CA ARG A 20 5.67 -12.16 -0.73
C ARG A 20 6.34 -10.80 -0.76
N PHE A 21 7.41 -10.62 0.01
CA PHE A 21 8.15 -9.36 0.07
C PHE A 21 8.54 -8.80 -1.31
N GLY A 22 9.01 -9.66 -2.21
CA GLY A 22 9.36 -9.28 -3.58
C GLY A 22 8.17 -8.74 -4.38
N GLU A 23 6.97 -9.30 -4.20
CA GLU A 23 5.76 -8.84 -4.88
C GLU A 23 5.35 -7.44 -4.40
N TYR A 24 5.39 -7.20 -3.08
CA TYR A 24 5.20 -5.84 -2.54
C TYR A 24 6.24 -4.86 -3.11
N ARG A 25 7.50 -5.29 -3.21
CA ARG A 25 8.57 -4.44 -3.73
C ARG A 25 8.39 -4.09 -5.20
N THR A 26 7.90 -5.04 -6.01
CA THR A 26 7.60 -4.81 -7.44
C THR A 26 6.38 -3.91 -7.63
N MET A 27 5.36 -4.04 -6.78
CA MET A 27 4.10 -3.28 -6.92
C MET A 27 4.19 -1.85 -6.39
N ILE A 28 5.14 -1.55 -5.50
CA ILE A 28 5.29 -0.25 -4.87
C ILE A 28 6.55 0.43 -5.40
N ASP A 29 6.38 1.21 -6.47
CA ASP A 29 7.51 1.93 -7.08
C ASP A 29 8.13 2.96 -6.10
N GLY A 30 9.45 3.03 -6.04
CA GLY A 30 10.20 3.98 -5.23
C GLY A 30 10.32 3.70 -3.72
N ILE A 31 9.73 2.62 -3.18
CA ILE A 31 9.96 2.22 -1.78
C ILE A 31 11.31 1.51 -1.65
N SER A 32 12.07 1.73 -0.59
CA SER A 32 13.28 0.95 -0.30
C SER A 32 12.98 -0.32 0.49
N ASP A 33 13.85 -1.34 0.44
CA ASP A 33 13.62 -2.62 1.15
C ASP A 33 13.54 -2.42 2.66
N ARG A 34 14.42 -1.57 3.19
CA ARG A 34 14.40 -1.16 4.60
C ARG A 34 13.05 -0.56 4.98
N LEU A 35 12.52 0.33 4.14
CA LEU A 35 11.28 1.01 4.45
C LEU A 35 10.07 0.08 4.28
N LEU A 36 10.06 -0.78 3.27
CA LEU A 36 9.03 -1.81 3.09
C LEU A 36 8.98 -2.76 4.28
N SER A 37 10.13 -3.27 4.72
CA SER A 37 10.24 -4.12 5.91
C SER A 37 9.70 -3.42 7.15
N GLN A 38 10.08 -2.16 7.36
CA GLN A 38 9.56 -1.35 8.45
C GLN A 38 8.03 -1.16 8.37
N ARG A 39 7.48 -0.89 7.18
CA ARG A 39 6.03 -0.73 6.99
C ARG A 39 5.27 -2.03 7.28
N LEU A 40 5.75 -3.17 6.78
CA LEU A 40 5.14 -4.48 7.03
C LEU A 40 5.14 -4.80 8.52
N LYS A 41 6.26 -4.58 9.22
CA LYS A 41 6.34 -4.79 10.67
C LYS A 41 5.41 -3.87 11.46
N GLU A 42 5.29 -2.60 11.05
CA GLU A 42 4.39 -1.65 11.68
C GLU A 42 2.91 -2.03 11.46
N LEU A 43 2.55 -2.47 10.26
CA LEU A 43 1.19 -2.93 9.95
C LEU A 43 0.85 -4.26 10.63
N GLU A 44 1.83 -5.15 10.78
CA GLU A 44 1.71 -6.38 11.57
C GLU A 44 1.46 -6.07 13.04
N ALA A 45 2.27 -5.19 13.63
CA ALA A 45 2.08 -4.75 15.02
C ALA A 45 0.74 -4.03 15.25
N ALA A 46 0.17 -3.43 14.21
CA ALA A 46 -1.14 -2.79 14.24
C ALA A 46 -2.31 -3.76 13.98
N GLY A 47 -2.05 -5.03 13.71
CA GLY A 47 -3.10 -6.02 13.41
C GLY A 47 -3.75 -5.85 12.04
N LEU A 48 -3.11 -5.10 11.12
CA LEU A 48 -3.63 -4.85 9.77
C LEU A 48 -3.06 -5.81 8.73
N ILE A 49 -1.90 -6.41 9.02
CA ILE A 49 -1.28 -7.46 8.21
C ILE A 49 -0.95 -8.66 9.10
N GLU A 50 -1.21 -9.86 8.59
CA GLU A 50 -0.79 -11.12 9.19
C GLU A 50 0.46 -11.63 8.48
N ARG A 51 1.48 -11.99 9.27
CA ARG A 51 2.71 -12.62 8.79
C ARG A 51 2.68 -14.11 9.09
N THR A 52 2.66 -14.93 8.05
CA THR A 52 2.69 -16.39 8.17
C THR A 52 4.04 -16.94 7.70
N VAL A 53 4.69 -17.75 8.54
CA VAL A 53 5.87 -18.53 8.16
C VAL A 53 5.41 -19.92 7.74
N ILE A 54 5.67 -20.28 6.49
CA ILE A 54 5.31 -21.58 5.92
C ILE A 54 6.59 -22.44 5.91
N PRO A 55 6.59 -23.57 6.64
CA PRO A 55 7.74 -24.48 6.69
C PRO A 55 7.82 -25.31 5.39
N THR A 56 8.38 -24.70 4.35
CA THR A 56 8.74 -25.36 3.09
C THR A 56 10.26 -25.36 2.91
N THR A 57 10.74 -26.03 1.87
CA THR A 57 12.14 -25.95 1.43
C THR A 57 12.20 -25.21 0.09
N PRO A 58 12.69 -23.96 0.03
CA PRO A 58 13.09 -23.08 1.14
C PRO A 58 11.90 -22.54 1.95
N VAL A 59 12.14 -22.04 3.16
CA VAL A 59 11.11 -21.46 4.04
C VAL A 59 10.46 -20.26 3.35
N GLN A 60 9.13 -20.21 3.36
CA GLN A 60 8.39 -19.11 2.74
C GLN A 60 7.76 -18.22 3.81
N ILE A 61 7.84 -16.91 3.60
CA ILE A 61 7.16 -15.91 4.41
C ILE A 61 6.05 -15.29 3.57
N ARG A 62 4.84 -15.27 4.11
CA ARG A 62 3.70 -14.60 3.49
C ARG A 62 3.16 -13.47 4.37
N TYR A 63 2.69 -12.42 3.71
CA TYR A 63 1.97 -11.31 4.31
C TYR A 63 0.58 -11.23 3.69
N GLN A 64 -0.44 -11.07 4.52
CA GLN A 64 -1.83 -10.97 4.08
C GLN A 64 -2.54 -9.88 4.85
N LEU A 65 -3.58 -9.27 4.30
CA LEU A 65 -4.45 -8.40 5.10
C LEU A 65 -5.10 -9.23 6.20
N ALA A 66 -5.03 -8.72 7.42
CA ALA A 66 -5.90 -9.18 8.50
C ALA A 66 -7.34 -8.69 8.23
N PRO A 67 -8.34 -9.24 8.94
CA PRO A 67 -9.73 -8.78 8.82
C PRO A 67 -9.88 -7.26 8.99
N ASP A 68 -9.20 -6.68 9.99
CA ASP A 68 -9.23 -5.23 10.24
C ASP A 68 -8.48 -4.45 9.15
N GLY A 69 -7.42 -5.03 8.59
CA GLY A 69 -6.72 -4.50 7.41
C GLY A 69 -7.63 -4.41 6.18
N GLN A 70 -8.44 -5.45 5.94
CA GLN A 70 -9.42 -5.46 4.85
C GLN A 70 -10.51 -4.40 5.08
N ALA A 71 -11.08 -4.34 6.29
CA ALA A 71 -12.07 -3.33 6.64
C ALA A 71 -11.56 -1.90 6.45
N LEU A 72 -10.29 -1.65 6.82
CA LEU A 72 -9.65 -0.35 6.60
C LEU A 72 -9.50 -0.02 5.11
N VAL A 73 -9.06 -0.99 4.28
CA VAL A 73 -8.96 -0.79 2.82
C VAL A 73 -10.33 -0.44 2.23
N ASP A 74 -11.38 -1.15 2.64
CA ASP A 74 -12.74 -0.93 2.14
C ASP A 74 -13.27 0.44 2.56
N ALA A 75 -12.98 0.88 3.79
CA ALA A 75 -13.34 2.21 4.28
C ALA A 75 -12.61 3.35 3.55
N LEU A 76 -11.37 3.10 3.10
CA LEU A 76 -10.55 4.09 2.38
C LEU A 76 -10.87 4.15 0.87
N LEU A 77 -11.46 3.10 0.30
CA LEU A 77 -11.74 3.01 -1.13
C LEU A 77 -12.62 4.17 -1.65
N PRO A 78 -13.74 4.55 -0.99
CA PRO A 78 -14.55 5.70 -1.43
C PRO A 78 -13.76 7.02 -1.43
N LEU A 79 -12.89 7.21 -0.44
CA LEU A 79 -12.05 8.40 -0.34
C LEU A 79 -11.02 8.45 -1.47
N ALA A 80 -10.39 7.31 -1.79
CA ALA A 80 -9.48 7.19 -2.92
C ALA A 80 -10.17 7.52 -4.25
N GLN A 81 -11.37 6.94 -4.48
CA GLN A 81 -12.16 7.21 -5.68
C GLN A 81 -12.56 8.69 -5.81
N TRP A 82 -12.98 9.32 -4.71
CA TRP A 82 -13.27 10.76 -4.69
C TRP A 82 -12.05 11.60 -5.08
N SER A 83 -10.87 11.23 -4.56
CA SER A 83 -9.62 11.92 -4.85
C SER A 83 -9.29 11.81 -6.35
N MET A 84 -9.40 10.62 -6.93
CA MET A 84 -9.19 10.41 -8.36
C MET A 84 -10.16 11.23 -9.23
N ARG A 85 -11.44 11.33 -8.83
CA ARG A 85 -12.42 12.17 -9.54
C ARG A 85 -12.07 13.65 -9.52
N ARG A 86 -11.56 14.18 -8.40
CA ARG A 86 -11.14 15.60 -8.29
C ARG A 86 -9.80 15.88 -8.94
N THR A 87 -8.89 14.92 -8.92
CA THR A 87 -7.52 15.07 -9.41
C THR A 87 -7.37 14.62 -10.86
N GLY A 88 -8.47 14.62 -11.63
CA GLY A 88 -8.45 14.46 -13.09
C GLY A 88 -7.34 15.30 -13.73
N PRO A 89 -6.79 14.85 -14.87
CA PRO A 89 -5.47 15.28 -15.35
C PRO A 89 -5.37 16.78 -15.25
N ARG A 90 -4.55 17.30 -14.32
CA ARG A 90 -4.29 18.73 -14.24
C ARG A 90 -3.77 19.12 -15.61
N GLY A 91 -4.59 19.85 -16.36
CA GLY A 91 -4.30 20.23 -17.72
C GLY A 91 -2.89 20.80 -17.81
N ALA A 92 -2.13 20.27 -18.76
CA ALA A 92 -1.04 21.01 -19.34
C ALA A 92 -1.57 22.39 -19.77
N GLY A 93 -0.88 23.46 -19.37
CA GLY A 93 -1.10 24.80 -19.90
C GLY A 93 -2.07 25.68 -19.11
N ARG A 94 -1.54 26.41 -18.13
CA ARG A 94 -1.97 27.79 -17.90
C ARG A 94 -0.75 28.70 -18.08
N ARG A 95 -0.44 29.03 -19.35
CA ARG A 95 0.32 30.26 -19.62
C ARG A 95 -0.62 31.41 -19.27
N VAL A 96 -0.20 32.21 -18.31
CA VAL A 96 -0.82 33.50 -17.99
C VAL A 96 -0.50 34.44 -19.17
N PRO A 97 -1.48 35.03 -19.87
CA PRO A 97 -1.20 36.14 -20.76
C PRO A 97 -0.89 37.36 -19.89
N SER A 98 0.32 37.90 -20.00
CA SER A 98 0.59 39.26 -19.52
C SER A 98 -0.05 40.22 -20.52
N ALA A 99 -0.95 41.06 -20.01
CA ALA A 99 -1.25 42.33 -20.63
C ALA A 99 -0.07 43.29 -20.45
#